data_AF-A0A0N0GY73-F1
#
_entry.id   AF-A0A0N0GY73-F1
#
_cell.length_a   1.000
_cell.length_b   1.000
_cell.length_c   1.000
_cell.angle_alpha   90.00
_cell.angle_beta   90.00
_cell.angle_gamma   90.00
#
_symmetry.space_group_name_H-M   'P 1'
#
loop_
_entity.id
_entity.type
_entity.pdbx_description
1 polymer ?
#
loop_
_entity_poly.entity_id
_entity_poly.type
_entity_poly.pdbx_seq_one_letter_code
_entity_poly.pdbx_strand_id
1 'polypeptide(L)'
;MPVWRSDGYNTDEALHLYDMVNESAFDALDSSRELHVMQWWDRFDEAVEPFVESVRKDNPVAALFHGLGPRRAGALPGWAGDAVLTAAEVRRCLPEVESALALVGAEREQTLARIDDWPGDKDPVGLLDGPLRVWRQAAASGLGLLSSRIWF
;
A
#
# COMPACT_ATOMS: atom_id res chain seq x y z
N MET A 1 -19.13 14.22 -12.08
CA MET A 1 -18.86 14.77 -10.75
C MET A 1 -19.22 13.66 -9.76
N PRO A 2 -18.26 13.08 -9.04
CA PRO A 2 -18.56 12.10 -8.01
C PRO A 2 -19.48 12.73 -6.96
N VAL A 3 -20.51 12.00 -6.54
CA VAL A 3 -21.43 12.45 -5.48
C VAL A 3 -20.92 11.83 -4.19
N TRP A 4 -20.17 12.63 -3.42
CA TRP A 4 -19.66 12.24 -2.12
C TRP A 4 -20.81 12.13 -1.11
N ARG A 5 -20.90 11.00 -0.41
CA ARG A 5 -21.81 10.84 0.73
C ARG A 5 -21.28 11.65 1.91
N SER A 6 -22.11 11.83 2.95
CA SER A 6 -21.74 12.58 4.16
C SER A 6 -20.57 11.98 4.94
N ASP A 7 -20.27 10.70 4.72
CA ASP A 7 -19.11 9.97 5.27
C ASP A 7 -17.84 10.13 4.42
N GLY A 8 -17.91 10.82 3.28
CA GLY A 8 -16.77 11.05 2.39
C GLY A 8 -16.48 9.93 1.41
N TYR A 9 -17.33 8.90 1.28
CA TYR A 9 -17.14 7.82 0.30
C TYR A 9 -18.18 7.87 -0.83
N ASN A 10 -17.79 7.34 -2.00
CA ASN A 10 -18.61 7.38 -3.22
C ASN A 10 -19.59 6.21 -3.32
N THR A 11 -19.32 5.06 -2.66
CA THR A 11 -20.14 3.84 -2.70
C THR A 11 -20.07 3.04 -1.39
N ASP A 12 -21.06 2.18 -1.11
CA ASP A 12 -21.00 1.23 0.01
C ASP A 12 -19.81 0.27 -0.12
N GLU A 13 -19.43 -0.09 -1.35
CA GLU A 13 -18.26 -0.94 -1.63
C GLU A 13 -16.95 -0.26 -1.22
N ALA A 14 -16.83 1.05 -1.47
CA ALA A 14 -15.66 1.83 -1.05
C ALA A 14 -15.57 1.91 0.48
N LEU A 15 -16.69 2.19 1.17
CA LEU A 15 -16.72 2.19 2.63
C LEU A 15 -16.34 0.81 3.19
N HIS A 16 -16.89 -0.27 2.63
CA HIS A 16 -16.58 -1.62 3.07
C HIS A 16 -15.10 -1.99 2.86
N LEU A 17 -14.53 -1.61 1.71
CA LEU A 17 -13.10 -1.81 1.45
C LEU A 17 -12.25 -1.01 2.45
N TYR A 18 -12.60 0.25 2.71
CA TYR A 18 -11.94 1.07 3.71
C TYR A 18 -11.93 0.36 5.06
N ASP A 19 -13.09 -0.05 5.57
CA ASP A 19 -13.21 -0.71 6.87
C ASP A 19 -12.37 -2.00 6.94
N MET A 20 -12.43 -2.83 5.88
CA MET A 20 -11.68 -4.08 5.80
C MET A 20 -10.17 -3.86 5.88
N VAL A 21 -9.66 -2.81 5.24
CA VAL A 21 -8.23 -2.51 5.25
C VAL A 21 -7.85 -1.51 6.33
N ASN A 22 -8.78 -0.94 7.08
CA ASN A 22 -8.42 0.05 8.10
C ASN A 22 -7.71 -0.59 9.30
N GLU A 23 -8.01 -1.86 9.59
CA GLU A 23 -7.37 -2.60 10.66
C GLU A 23 -5.92 -2.98 10.29
N SER A 24 -4.98 -2.56 11.13
CA SER A 24 -3.55 -2.91 11.04
C SER A 24 -3.02 -3.39 12.38
N ALA A 25 -2.31 -4.52 12.37
CA ALA A 25 -1.60 -5.00 13.54
C ALA A 25 -0.46 -4.05 13.95
N PHE A 26 0.17 -3.37 12.98
CA PHE A 26 1.22 -2.39 13.26
C PHE A 26 0.68 -1.14 13.94
N ASP A 27 -0.49 -0.67 13.52
CA ASP A 27 -1.18 0.45 14.18
C ASP A 27 -1.56 0.12 15.64
N ALA A 28 -2.02 -1.11 15.90
CA ALA A 28 -2.29 -1.58 17.25
C ALA A 28 -1.01 -1.67 18.12
N LEU A 29 0.09 -2.15 17.54
CA LEU A 29 1.39 -2.22 18.23
C LEU A 29 2.00 -0.83 18.49
N ASP A 30 1.79 0.13 17.58
CA ASP A 30 2.23 1.52 17.75
C ASP A 30 1.41 2.23 18.85
N SER A 31 0.09 2.07 18.81
CA SER A 31 -0.83 2.60 19.83
C SER A 31 -0.54 2.07 21.24
N SER A 32 -0.15 0.80 21.35
CA SER A 32 0.25 0.16 22.61
C SER A 32 1.70 0.43 23.02
N ARG A 33 2.49 1.12 22.18
CA ARG A 33 3.92 1.42 22.36
C ARG A 33 4.83 0.18 22.41
N GLU A 34 4.36 -0.92 21.84
CA GLU A 34 5.15 -2.15 21.70
C GLU A 34 6.10 -2.08 20.51
N LEU A 35 5.72 -1.34 19.45
CA LEU A 35 6.56 -1.05 18.28
C LEU A 35 6.23 0.34 17.74
N HIS A 36 7.21 1.24 17.74
CA HIS A 36 7.06 2.53 17.08
C HIS A 36 7.57 2.48 15.64
N VAL A 37 6.68 2.32 14.66
CA VAL A 37 7.06 2.16 13.25
C VAL A 37 7.87 3.36 12.76
N MET A 38 7.50 4.58 13.17
CA MET A 38 8.23 5.80 12.79
C MET A 38 9.64 5.87 13.36
N GLN A 39 9.97 5.14 14.45
CA GLN A 39 11.35 5.07 14.95
C GLN A 39 12.26 4.22 14.06
N TRP A 40 11.68 3.45 13.14
CA TRP A 40 12.41 2.66 12.15
C TRP A 40 12.64 3.41 10.85
N TRP A 41 12.15 4.66 10.75
CA TRP A 41 12.27 5.48 9.56
C TRP A 41 13.71 5.67 9.09
N ASP A 42 14.66 5.82 10.01
CA ASP A 42 16.08 6.00 9.66
C ASP A 42 16.87 4.67 9.62
N ARG A 43 16.17 3.52 9.56
CA ARG A 43 16.78 2.18 9.63
C ARG A 43 16.77 1.44 8.29
N PHE A 44 16.42 2.10 7.19
CA PHE A 44 16.56 1.52 5.85
C PHE A 44 18.02 1.49 5.40
N ASP A 45 18.31 0.58 4.48
CA ASP A 45 19.60 0.50 3.81
C ASP A 45 19.66 1.53 2.67
N GLU A 46 20.80 2.19 2.48
CA GLU A 46 20.98 3.23 1.45
C GLU A 46 20.76 2.73 0.01
N ALA A 47 20.82 1.42 -0.21
CA ALA A 47 20.49 0.81 -1.49
C ALA A 47 18.98 0.80 -1.81
N VAL A 48 18.14 1.19 -0.85
CA VAL A 48 16.69 1.26 -0.99
C VAL A 48 16.24 2.68 -0.67
N GLU A 49 15.48 3.27 -1.58
CA GLU A 49 14.80 4.53 -1.32
C GLU A 49 13.40 4.20 -0.76
N PRO A 50 13.15 4.44 0.55
CA PRO A 50 11.88 4.08 1.16
C PRO A 50 10.72 4.82 0.49
N PHE A 51 9.52 4.24 0.60
CA PHE A 51 8.30 4.84 0.08
C PHE A 51 7.31 5.03 1.21
N VAL A 52 6.77 6.24 1.32
CA VAL A 52 5.65 6.59 2.19
C VAL A 52 4.68 7.44 1.41
N GLU A 53 3.40 7.10 1.58
CA GLU A 53 2.28 7.93 1.18
C GLU A 53 1.40 8.14 2.40
N SER A 54 0.86 9.34 2.56
CA SER A 54 0.00 9.72 3.67
C SER A 54 -1.16 10.55 3.16
N VAL A 55 -2.38 10.11 3.47
CA VAL A 55 -3.59 10.84 3.07
C VAL A 55 -4.31 11.30 4.32
N ARG A 56 -4.72 12.57 4.32
CA ARG A 56 -5.43 13.13 5.47
C ARG A 56 -6.78 12.44 5.67
N LYS A 57 -6.95 11.80 6.83
CA LYS A 57 -8.20 11.12 7.26
C LYS A 57 -8.65 10.00 6.31
N ASP A 58 -7.73 9.42 5.55
CA ASP A 58 -8.05 8.32 4.62
C ASP A 58 -6.88 7.34 4.57
N ASN A 59 -7.06 6.26 3.82
CA ASN A 59 -6.14 5.14 3.76
C ASN A 59 -5.58 4.99 2.32
N PRO A 60 -4.32 5.37 2.07
CA PRO A 60 -3.71 5.24 0.74
C PRO A 60 -3.71 3.80 0.20
N VAL A 61 -3.69 2.80 1.08
CA VAL A 61 -3.78 1.39 0.67
C VAL A 61 -5.19 1.01 0.23
N ALA A 62 -6.23 1.59 0.81
CA ALA A 62 -7.60 1.41 0.32
C ALA A 62 -7.75 1.95 -1.11
N ALA A 63 -7.18 3.12 -1.38
CA ALA A 63 -7.12 3.68 -2.73
C ALA A 63 -6.38 2.76 -3.72
N LEU A 64 -5.20 2.27 -3.34
CA LEU A 64 -4.43 1.32 -4.15
C LEU A 64 -5.24 0.04 -4.43
N PHE A 65 -5.86 -0.54 -3.41
CA PHE A 65 -6.61 -1.80 -3.54
C PHE A 65 -7.89 -1.62 -4.36
N HIS A 66 -8.53 -0.45 -4.26
CA HIS A 66 -9.64 -0.07 -5.13
C HIS A 66 -9.18 -0.01 -6.60
N GLY A 67 -8.03 0.60 -6.86
CA GLY A 67 -7.42 0.64 -8.19
C GLY A 67 -7.14 -0.74 -8.78
N LEU A 68 -6.42 -1.56 -8.01
CA LEU A 68 -5.98 -2.90 -8.39
C LEU A 68 -7.14 -3.91 -8.54
N GLY A 69 -8.19 -3.72 -7.75
CA GLY A 69 -9.26 -4.69 -7.58
C GLY A 69 -8.85 -5.93 -6.78
N PRO A 70 -9.84 -6.76 -6.37
CA PRO A 70 -9.66 -7.79 -5.36
C PRO A 70 -8.66 -8.89 -5.77
N ARG A 71 -8.63 -9.27 -7.05
CA ARG A 71 -7.72 -10.32 -7.54
C ARG A 71 -6.25 -9.94 -7.40
N ARG A 72 -5.89 -8.70 -7.77
CA ARG A 72 -4.50 -8.21 -7.73
C ARG A 72 -4.11 -7.84 -6.29
N ALA A 73 -5.03 -7.21 -5.56
CA ALA A 73 -4.85 -6.91 -4.14
C ALA A 73 -4.58 -8.17 -3.30
N GLY A 74 -5.33 -9.26 -3.55
CA GLY A 74 -5.14 -10.54 -2.84
C GLY A 74 -3.86 -11.30 -3.18
N ALA A 75 -3.09 -10.87 -4.19
CA ALA A 75 -1.78 -11.42 -4.50
C ALA A 75 -0.64 -10.72 -3.73
N LEU A 76 -0.92 -9.56 -3.11
CA LEU A 76 0.07 -8.88 -2.30
C LEU A 76 0.22 -9.59 -0.94
N PRO A 77 1.45 -9.79 -0.45
CA PRO A 77 1.68 -10.49 0.80
C PRO A 77 1.19 -9.68 2.01
N GLY A 78 0.84 -10.40 3.07
CA GLY A 78 0.41 -9.80 4.33
C GLY A 78 -1.08 -9.45 4.36
N TRP A 79 -1.50 -8.79 5.44
CA TRP A 79 -2.88 -8.27 5.56
C TRP A 79 -2.92 -6.85 5.03
N ALA A 80 -3.55 -6.67 3.87
CA ALA A 80 -3.64 -5.37 3.20
C ALA A 80 -2.27 -4.65 3.09
N GLY A 81 -1.23 -5.40 2.70
CA GLY A 81 0.12 -4.88 2.52
C GLY A 81 0.95 -4.74 3.79
N ASP A 82 0.42 -5.03 4.97
CA ASP A 82 1.21 -5.10 6.21
C ASP A 82 2.00 -6.42 6.24
N ALA A 83 3.33 -6.33 6.19
CA ALA A 83 4.21 -7.50 6.13
C ALA A 83 5.60 -7.24 6.74
N VAL A 84 6.15 -8.29 7.37
CA VAL A 84 7.58 -8.38 7.70
C VAL A 84 8.14 -9.59 6.97
N LEU A 85 9.08 -9.37 6.05
CA LEU A 85 9.62 -10.41 5.19
C LEU A 85 11.14 -10.45 5.26
N THR A 86 11.68 -11.65 5.33
CA THR A 86 13.11 -11.91 5.15
C THR A 86 13.51 -11.69 3.69
N ALA A 87 14.81 -11.55 3.41
CA ALA A 87 15.31 -11.42 2.04
C ALA A 87 14.95 -12.61 1.14
N ALA A 88 14.86 -13.82 1.70
CA ALA A 88 14.44 -15.00 0.97
C ALA A 88 12.96 -14.94 0.58
N GLU A 89 12.11 -14.45 1.49
CA GLU A 89 10.68 -14.27 1.23
C GLU A 89 10.42 -13.14 0.25
N VAL A 90 11.17 -12.03 0.31
CA VAL A 90 11.10 -10.95 -0.68
C VAL A 90 11.36 -11.50 -2.08
N ARG A 91 12.46 -12.24 -2.29
CA ARG A 91 12.75 -12.86 -3.59
C ARG A 91 11.69 -13.85 -4.04
N ARG A 92 11.12 -14.61 -3.09
CA ARG A 92 10.06 -15.60 -3.38
C ARG A 92 8.75 -14.93 -3.81
N CYS A 93 8.36 -13.84 -3.16
CA CYS A 93 7.10 -13.14 -3.42
C CYS A 93 7.17 -12.14 -4.58
N LEU A 94 8.38 -11.67 -4.95
CA LEU A 94 8.55 -10.64 -5.98
C LEU A 94 7.79 -10.93 -7.29
N PRO A 95 7.79 -12.15 -7.88
CA PRO A 95 7.07 -12.40 -9.13
C PRO A 95 5.56 -12.15 -9.04
N GLU A 96 4.93 -12.47 -7.91
CA GLU A 96 3.50 -12.24 -7.69
C GLU A 96 3.21 -10.74 -7.47
N VAL A 97 4.09 -10.05 -6.74
CA VAL A 97 4.01 -8.59 -6.54
C VAL A 97 4.18 -7.85 -7.86
N GLU A 98 5.14 -8.25 -8.70
CA GLU A 98 5.32 -7.71 -10.04
C GLU A 98 4.09 -7.97 -10.91
N SER A 99 3.55 -9.18 -10.86
CA SER A 99 2.32 -9.51 -11.59
C SER A 99 1.18 -8.60 -11.17
N ALA A 100 1.06 -8.26 -9.88
CA ALA A 100 0.00 -7.40 -9.35
C ALA A 100 0.18 -5.92 -9.73
N LEU A 101 1.40 -5.37 -9.61
CA LEU A 101 1.68 -3.93 -9.64
C LEU A 101 2.29 -3.41 -10.95
N ALA A 102 2.96 -4.25 -11.76
CA ALA A 102 3.67 -3.82 -12.97
C ALA A 102 2.72 -3.62 -14.18
N LEU A 103 1.68 -2.81 -13.98
CA LEU A 103 0.65 -2.52 -14.97
C LEU A 103 1.18 -1.59 -16.07
N VAL A 104 0.75 -1.82 -17.30
CA VAL A 104 1.14 -1.04 -18.48
C VAL A 104 -0.06 -0.71 -19.37
N GLY A 105 0.09 0.31 -20.23
CA GLY A 105 -0.93 0.70 -21.22
C GLY A 105 -2.29 1.01 -20.61
N ALA A 106 -3.36 0.59 -21.28
CA ALA A 106 -4.74 0.89 -20.88
C ALA A 106 -5.10 0.35 -19.48
N GLU A 107 -4.53 -0.79 -19.06
CA GLU A 107 -4.78 -1.32 -17.71
C GLU A 107 -4.20 -0.40 -16.63
N ARG A 108 -3.02 0.16 -16.88
CA ARG A 108 -2.39 1.16 -16.00
C ARG A 108 -3.23 2.42 -15.92
N GLU A 109 -3.64 2.97 -17.06
CA GLU A 109 -4.46 4.19 -17.11
C GLU A 109 -5.78 4.02 -16.33
N GLN A 110 -6.44 2.88 -16.52
CA GLN A 110 -7.68 2.57 -15.79
C GLN A 110 -7.43 2.42 -14.28
N THR A 111 -6.32 1.80 -13.89
CA THR A 111 -5.98 1.65 -12.47
C THR A 111 -5.68 2.99 -11.82
N LEU A 112 -4.89 3.85 -12.47
CA LEU A 112 -4.59 5.20 -11.99
C LEU A 112 -5.87 6.04 -11.85
N ALA A 113 -6.78 5.97 -12.82
CA ALA A 113 -8.06 6.68 -12.76
C ALA A 113 -8.94 6.20 -11.59
N ARG A 114 -8.94 4.89 -11.28
CA ARG A 114 -9.65 4.36 -10.11
C ARG A 114 -9.00 4.79 -8.79
N ILE A 115 -7.67 4.79 -8.73
CA ILE A 115 -6.97 5.30 -7.54
C ILE A 115 -7.35 6.78 -7.36
N ASP A 116 -7.32 7.59 -8.41
CA ASP A 116 -7.67 9.02 -8.37
C ASP A 116 -9.13 9.28 -7.92
N ASP A 117 -10.09 8.42 -8.32
CA ASP A 117 -11.50 8.53 -7.92
C ASP A 117 -11.75 8.24 -6.43
N TRP A 118 -10.80 7.60 -5.74
CA TRP A 118 -10.90 7.40 -4.29
C TRP A 118 -10.85 8.76 -3.55
N PRO A 119 -11.47 8.91 -2.37
CA PRO A 119 -11.33 10.12 -1.56
C PRO A 119 -9.88 10.49 -1.20
N GLY A 120 -9.70 11.76 -0.80
CA GLY A 120 -8.42 12.26 -0.32
C GLY A 120 -7.40 12.65 -1.40
N ASP A 121 -6.52 13.58 -1.03
CA ASP A 121 -5.41 14.07 -1.85
C ASP A 121 -4.23 13.10 -1.72
N LYS A 122 -3.87 12.46 -2.83
CA LYS A 122 -2.86 11.39 -2.92
C LYS A 122 -2.21 11.45 -4.30
N ASP A 123 -1.03 10.87 -4.43
CA ASP A 123 -0.39 10.68 -5.74
C ASP A 123 -0.70 9.27 -6.29
N PRO A 124 -1.59 9.13 -7.30
CA PRO A 124 -1.91 7.81 -7.87
C PRO A 124 -0.70 7.11 -8.49
N VAL A 125 0.23 7.88 -9.08
CA VAL A 125 1.43 7.32 -9.72
C VAL A 125 2.40 6.84 -8.66
N GLY A 126 2.67 7.68 -7.65
CA GLY A 126 3.45 7.31 -6.48
C GLY A 126 2.92 6.07 -5.78
N LEU A 127 1.60 6.00 -5.56
CA LEU A 127 0.94 4.84 -4.93
C LEU A 127 1.08 3.54 -5.72
N LEU A 128 1.02 3.60 -7.04
CA LEU A 128 1.15 2.42 -7.89
C LEU A 128 2.61 1.97 -8.03
N ASP A 129 3.53 2.91 -8.24
CA ASP A 129 4.92 2.62 -8.61
C ASP A 129 5.85 2.51 -7.40
N GLY A 130 5.58 3.27 -6.34
CA GLY A 130 6.39 3.36 -5.12
C GLY A 130 6.61 2.01 -4.45
N PRO A 131 5.55 1.25 -4.12
CA PRO A 131 5.70 -0.07 -3.50
C PRO A 131 6.53 -1.02 -4.38
N LEU A 132 6.23 -1.09 -5.68
CA LEU A 132 6.94 -2.00 -6.59
C LEU A 132 8.43 -1.64 -6.71
N ARG A 133 8.78 -0.35 -6.69
CA ARG A 133 10.17 0.13 -6.69
C ARG A 133 10.91 -0.38 -5.46
N VAL A 134 10.34 -0.23 -4.26
CA VAL A 134 10.94 -0.72 -3.01
C VAL A 134 11.15 -2.24 -3.05
N TRP A 135 10.16 -2.99 -3.53
CA TRP A 135 10.25 -4.45 -3.69
C TRP A 135 11.42 -4.87 -4.60
N ARG A 136 11.59 -4.21 -5.75
CA ARG A 136 12.68 -4.49 -6.68
C ARG A 136 14.04 -4.14 -6.09
N GLN A 137 14.15 -3.00 -5.42
CA GLN A 137 15.39 -2.58 -4.76
C GLN A 137 15.79 -3.54 -3.64
N ALA A 138 14.84 -3.89 -2.75
CA ALA A 138 15.10 -4.84 -1.67
C ALA A 138 15.54 -6.22 -2.21
N ALA A 139 14.88 -6.72 -3.25
CA ALA A 139 15.25 -7.99 -3.87
C ALA A 139 16.64 -7.95 -4.52
N ALA A 140 16.96 -6.87 -5.25
CA ALA A 140 18.26 -6.68 -5.90
C ALA A 140 19.41 -6.59 -4.88
N SER A 141 19.16 -5.95 -3.74
CA SER A 141 20.14 -5.76 -2.66
C SER A 141 20.19 -6.93 -1.66
N GLY A 142 19.34 -7.94 -1.83
CA GLY A 142 19.30 -9.09 -0.93
C GLY A 142 18.79 -8.76 0.47
N LEU A 143 17.92 -7.76 0.60
CA LEU A 143 17.37 -7.26 1.86
C LEU A 143 15.98 -7.83 2.14
N GLY A 144 15.60 -7.85 3.42
CA GLY A 144 14.21 -8.02 3.83
C GLY A 144 13.38 -6.75 3.58
N LEU A 145 12.09 -6.83 3.87
CA LEU A 145 11.16 -5.72 3.69
C LEU A 145 10.18 -5.65 4.87
N LEU A 146 10.01 -4.44 5.39
CA LEU A 146 8.92 -4.08 6.30
C LEU A 146 7.98 -3.15 5.54
N SER A 147 6.70 -3.51 5.48
CA SER A 147 5.62 -2.63 5.03
C SER A 147 4.56 -2.60 6.10
N SER A 148 4.06 -1.41 6.38
CA SER A 148 3.13 -1.18 7.48
C SER A 148 2.29 0.05 7.20
N ARG A 149 1.08 0.05 7.74
CA ARG A 149 0.19 1.20 7.78
C ARG A 149 -0.02 1.57 9.25
N ILE A 150 0.06 2.86 9.52
CA ILE A 150 -0.12 3.43 10.86
C ILE A 150 -0.87 4.76 10.75
N TRP A 151 -1.65 5.08 11.78
CA TRP A 151 -2.22 6.40 11.97
C TRP A 151 -1.22 7.28 12.74
N PHE A 152 -0.92 8.48 12.22
CA PHE A 152 -0.02 9.44 12.85
C PHE A 152 -0.52 10.88 12.77
#